data_AF-W4MBY0-F1
#
_entry.id   AF-W4MBY0-F1
#
_cell.length_a   1.000
_cell.length_b   1.000
_cell.length_c   1.000
_cell.angle_alpha   90.00
_cell.angle_beta   90.00
_cell.angle_gamma   90.00
#
_symmetry.space_group_name_H-M   'P 1'
#
loop_
_entity.id
_entity.type
_entity.pdbx_description
1 polymer ?
#
loop_
_entity_poly.entity_id
_entity_poly.type
_entity_poly.pdbx_seq_one_letter_code
_entity_poly.pdbx_strand_id
1 'polypeptide(L)'
;MADFEGALQQLRYLWTLEARIQQERQDLMRQNLPRDMKEAQDRFLASQLEAREQNTADAFRRIFNIPPHHQRHDEKLREFHQIASFDVSVFVMTKFPATDPTEQTDLDRQLIRIIKAVQAAIRACHFEARLASDRHFHPMLWDNVELYLLGCKRGVAIVEDKYLPEFNPNVAMEWGWMRGMGREVLYLVEQDFQSERADTSGFLSERFSWNDPEADIDRAIKSWLNQ
;
A
#
# COMPACT_ATOMS: atom_id res chain seq x y z
N MET A 1 -21.81 7.40 7.01
CA MET A 1 -20.66 6.47 6.87
C MET A 1 -21.16 5.30 6.07
N ALA A 2 -20.52 4.92 4.96
CA ALA A 2 -20.88 3.62 4.41
C ALA A 2 -20.29 2.55 5.35
N ASP A 3 -21.14 1.62 5.70
CA ASP A 3 -20.78 0.41 6.42
C ASP A 3 -20.56 -0.72 5.41
N PHE A 4 -20.23 -1.91 5.91
CA PHE A 4 -20.11 -3.10 5.09
C PHE A 4 -21.41 -3.41 4.34
N GLU A 5 -22.57 -3.08 4.90
CA GLU A 5 -23.86 -3.31 4.25
C GLU A 5 -24.00 -2.46 2.98
N GLY A 6 -23.71 -1.15 3.06
CA GLY A 6 -23.70 -0.26 1.91
C GLY A 6 -22.71 -0.71 0.83
N ALA A 7 -21.51 -1.16 1.22
CA ALA A 7 -20.52 -1.70 0.30
C ALA A 7 -21.01 -2.99 -0.42
N LEU A 8 -21.66 -3.89 0.31
CA LEU A 8 -22.25 -5.11 -0.25
C LEU A 8 -23.43 -4.81 -1.18
N GLN A 9 -24.27 -3.83 -0.84
CA GLN A 9 -25.37 -3.37 -1.70
C GLN A 9 -24.82 -2.82 -3.02
N GLN A 10 -23.73 -2.05 -2.98
CA GLN A 10 -23.07 -1.55 -4.18
C GLN A 10 -22.52 -2.69 -5.06
N LEU A 11 -21.85 -3.69 -4.48
CA LEU A 11 -21.37 -4.85 -5.23
C LEU A 11 -22.52 -5.64 -5.88
N ARG A 12 -23.60 -5.88 -5.15
CA ARG A 12 -24.81 -6.55 -5.68
C ARG A 12 -25.40 -5.77 -6.86
N TYR A 13 -25.45 -4.46 -6.77
CA TYR A 13 -25.91 -3.60 -7.86
C TYR A 13 -25.03 -3.76 -9.11
N LEU A 14 -23.71 -3.72 -8.94
CA LEU A 14 -22.77 -3.88 -10.06
C LEU A 14 -22.90 -5.25 -10.75
N TRP A 15 -22.93 -6.34 -9.97
CA TRP A 15 -23.15 -7.69 -10.51
C TRP A 15 -24.50 -7.84 -11.23
N THR A 16 -25.56 -7.19 -10.73
CA THR A 16 -26.88 -7.22 -11.39
C THR A 16 -26.82 -6.57 -12.77
N LEU A 17 -26.06 -5.48 -12.93
CA LEU A 17 -25.88 -4.82 -14.22
C LEU A 17 -25.06 -5.66 -15.21
N GLU A 18 -24.02 -6.34 -14.73
CA GLU A 18 -23.25 -7.29 -15.54
C GLU A 18 -24.10 -8.45 -16.03
N ALA A 19 -24.87 -9.08 -15.12
CA ALA A 19 -25.77 -10.18 -15.45
C ALA A 19 -26.80 -9.77 -16.52
N ARG A 20 -27.29 -8.53 -16.47
CA ARG A 20 -28.20 -8.00 -17.50
C ARG A 20 -27.56 -7.93 -18.87
N ILE A 21 -26.32 -7.44 -18.98
CA ILE A 21 -25.62 -7.37 -20.27
C ILE A 21 -25.30 -8.77 -20.80
N GLN A 22 -24.90 -9.69 -19.91
CA GLN A 22 -24.71 -11.10 -20.28
C GLN A 22 -26.00 -11.72 -20.84
N GLN A 23 -27.14 -11.44 -20.20
CA GLN A 23 -28.44 -11.89 -20.69
C GLN A 23 -28.78 -11.27 -22.06
N GLU A 24 -28.57 -9.96 -22.23
CA GLU A 24 -28.78 -9.26 -23.51
C GLU A 24 -27.92 -9.86 -24.64
N ARG A 25 -26.67 -10.24 -24.35
CA ARG A 25 -25.79 -10.95 -25.31
C ARG A 25 -26.32 -12.33 -25.67
N GLN A 26 -26.80 -13.11 -24.69
CA GLN A 26 -27.40 -14.42 -24.95
C GLN A 26 -28.67 -14.31 -25.80
N ASP A 27 -29.51 -13.30 -25.53
CA ASP A 27 -30.74 -13.09 -26.27
C ASP A 27 -30.47 -12.58 -27.70
N LEU A 28 -29.43 -11.76 -27.92
CA LEU A 28 -28.98 -11.35 -29.26
C LEU A 28 -28.65 -12.56 -30.16
N MET A 29 -28.06 -13.62 -29.60
CA MET A 29 -27.74 -14.83 -30.35
C MET A 29 -29.00 -15.55 -30.85
N ARG A 30 -30.09 -15.47 -30.09
CA ARG A 30 -31.39 -16.10 -30.39
C ARG A 30 -32.24 -15.30 -31.38
N GLN A 31 -31.99 -14.00 -31.55
CA GLN A 31 -32.76 -13.15 -32.46
C GLN A 31 -32.53 -13.48 -33.93
N ASN A 32 -33.50 -13.24 -34.80
CA ASN A 32 -33.34 -13.43 -36.25
C ASN A 32 -32.85 -12.13 -36.92
N LEU A 33 -31.59 -11.77 -36.65
CA LEU A 33 -30.93 -10.59 -37.19
C LEU A 33 -29.87 -10.97 -38.24
N PRO A 34 -29.59 -10.08 -39.21
CA PRO A 34 -28.43 -10.20 -40.10
C PRO A 34 -27.13 -10.41 -39.31
N ARG A 35 -26.24 -11.24 -39.84
CA ARG A 35 -25.02 -11.68 -39.15
C ARG A 35 -24.09 -10.51 -38.79
N ASP A 36 -23.91 -9.59 -39.71
CA ASP A 36 -23.12 -8.37 -39.55
C ASP A 36 -23.66 -7.46 -38.42
N MET A 37 -24.99 -7.31 -38.33
CA MET A 37 -25.63 -6.57 -37.24
C MET A 37 -25.43 -7.26 -35.89
N LYS A 38 -25.58 -8.60 -35.84
CA LYS A 38 -25.30 -9.38 -34.62
C LYS A 38 -23.86 -9.22 -34.17
N GLU A 39 -22.90 -9.34 -35.08
CA GLU A 39 -21.47 -9.21 -34.78
C GLU A 39 -21.12 -7.80 -34.28
N ALA A 40 -21.70 -6.75 -34.88
CA ALA A 40 -21.51 -5.38 -34.41
C ALA A 40 -22.08 -5.16 -33.00
N GLN A 41 -23.29 -5.65 -32.73
CA GLN A 41 -23.96 -5.48 -31.45
C GLN A 41 -23.33 -6.35 -30.35
N ASP A 42 -22.88 -7.56 -30.66
CA ASP A 42 -22.13 -8.40 -29.71
C ASP A 42 -20.81 -7.77 -29.32
N ARG A 43 -20.04 -7.21 -30.28
CA ARG A 43 -18.80 -6.48 -29.97
C ARG A 43 -19.05 -5.29 -29.03
N PHE A 44 -20.12 -4.54 -29.27
CA PHE A 44 -20.50 -3.42 -28.41
C PHE A 44 -20.84 -3.87 -26.99
N LEU A 45 -21.66 -4.91 -26.85
CA LEU A 45 -22.03 -5.47 -25.54
C LEU A 45 -20.83 -6.13 -24.83
N ALA A 46 -19.93 -6.77 -25.58
CA ALA A 46 -18.69 -7.34 -25.04
C ALA A 46 -17.78 -6.27 -24.43
N SER A 47 -17.57 -5.15 -25.14
CA SER A 47 -16.79 -4.03 -24.62
C SER A 47 -17.42 -3.40 -23.37
N GLN A 48 -18.75 -3.27 -23.33
CA GLN A 48 -19.44 -2.81 -22.13
C GLN A 48 -19.33 -3.78 -20.95
N LEU A 49 -19.39 -5.09 -21.22
CA LEU A 49 -19.23 -6.12 -20.20
C LEU A 49 -17.83 -6.07 -19.60
N GLU A 50 -16.79 -6.03 -20.44
CA GLU A 50 -15.39 -5.92 -20.00
C GLU A 50 -15.16 -4.68 -19.12
N ALA A 51 -15.66 -3.51 -19.56
CA ALA A 51 -15.55 -2.29 -18.76
C ALA A 51 -16.25 -2.40 -17.40
N ARG A 52 -17.36 -3.13 -17.32
CA ARG A 52 -18.09 -3.34 -16.06
C ARG A 52 -17.43 -4.35 -15.15
N GLU A 53 -16.96 -5.47 -15.70
CA GLU A 53 -16.19 -6.48 -14.96
C GLU A 53 -14.97 -5.83 -14.30
N GLN A 54 -14.29 -4.94 -15.02
CA GLN A 54 -13.19 -4.14 -14.47
C GLN A 54 -13.66 -3.23 -13.31
N ASN A 55 -14.75 -2.50 -13.48
CA ASN A 55 -15.30 -1.64 -12.43
C ASN A 55 -15.72 -2.42 -11.18
N THR A 56 -16.31 -3.61 -11.33
CA THR A 56 -16.71 -4.48 -10.22
C THR A 56 -15.50 -5.05 -9.51
N ALA A 57 -14.50 -5.51 -10.25
CA ALA A 57 -13.24 -5.97 -9.70
C ALA A 57 -12.55 -4.86 -8.88
N ASP A 58 -12.55 -3.62 -9.39
CA ASP A 58 -11.94 -2.49 -8.69
C ASP A 58 -12.74 -2.07 -7.45
N ALA A 59 -14.07 -2.10 -7.50
CA ALA A 59 -14.92 -1.88 -6.33
C ALA A 59 -14.67 -2.95 -5.25
N PHE A 60 -14.57 -4.22 -5.64
CA PHE A 60 -14.28 -5.32 -4.73
C PHE A 60 -12.90 -5.19 -4.08
N ARG A 61 -11.85 -4.94 -4.89
CA ARG A 61 -10.49 -4.68 -4.40
C ARG A 61 -10.45 -3.52 -3.41
N ARG A 62 -11.18 -2.45 -3.70
CA ARG A 62 -11.26 -1.29 -2.80
C ARG A 62 -11.88 -1.65 -1.45
N ILE A 63 -12.99 -2.37 -1.44
CA ILE A 63 -13.65 -2.80 -0.19
C ILE A 63 -12.73 -3.69 0.64
N PHE A 64 -11.97 -4.56 -0.02
CA PHE A 64 -11.04 -5.47 0.64
C PHE A 64 -9.80 -4.74 1.20
N ASN A 65 -9.22 -3.81 0.43
CA ASN A 65 -7.99 -3.11 0.80
C ASN A 65 -8.24 -1.92 1.75
N ILE A 66 -9.41 -1.29 1.66
CA ILE A 66 -9.82 -0.11 2.42
C ILE A 66 -11.18 -0.42 3.06
N PRO A 67 -11.18 -0.82 4.35
CA PRO A 67 -12.40 -1.10 5.07
C PRO A 67 -13.35 0.11 5.04
N PRO A 68 -14.69 -0.10 4.99
CA PRO A 68 -15.66 0.98 4.82
C PRO A 68 -15.56 2.12 5.86
N HIS A 69 -15.13 1.82 7.09
CA HIS A 69 -14.94 2.83 8.13
C HIS A 69 -13.79 3.83 7.85
N HIS A 70 -12.91 3.53 6.90
CA HIS A 70 -11.85 4.44 6.44
C HIS A 70 -12.22 5.25 5.18
N GLN A 71 -13.47 5.17 4.70
CA GLN A 71 -13.91 5.92 3.51
C GLN A 71 -13.75 7.44 3.61
N ARG A 72 -13.66 7.98 4.83
CA ARG A 72 -13.34 9.41 5.05
C ARG A 72 -12.05 9.86 4.34
N HIS A 73 -11.15 8.91 4.02
CA HIS A 73 -9.90 9.17 3.30
C HIS A 73 -10.00 9.03 1.78
N ASP A 74 -11.14 8.66 1.21
CA ASP A 74 -11.25 8.31 -0.22
C ASP A 74 -10.78 9.41 -1.17
N GLU A 75 -11.10 10.68 -0.89
CA GLU A 75 -10.64 11.80 -1.70
C GLU A 75 -9.12 11.95 -1.63
N LYS A 76 -8.56 11.89 -0.42
CA LYS A 76 -7.13 12.05 -0.19
C LYS A 76 -6.32 10.84 -0.66
N LEU A 77 -6.88 9.64 -0.61
CA LEU A 77 -6.28 8.44 -1.19
C LEU A 77 -6.22 8.53 -2.71
N ARG A 78 -7.24 9.11 -3.37
CA ARG A 78 -7.17 9.40 -4.81
C ARG A 78 -6.04 10.38 -5.13
N GLU A 79 -5.88 11.46 -4.36
CA GLU A 79 -4.74 12.37 -4.50
C GLU A 79 -3.40 11.67 -4.24
N PHE A 80 -3.32 10.80 -3.24
CA PHE A 80 -2.12 10.02 -2.92
C PHE A 80 -1.72 9.09 -4.07
N HIS A 81 -2.70 8.40 -4.67
CA HIS A 81 -2.49 7.43 -5.74
C HIS A 81 -2.21 8.05 -7.11
N GLN A 82 -2.38 9.37 -7.26
CA GLN A 82 -1.91 10.08 -8.45
C GLN A 82 -0.37 10.10 -8.56
N ILE A 83 0.33 9.96 -7.43
CA ILE A 83 1.80 9.92 -7.42
C ILE A 83 2.29 8.52 -7.78
N ALA A 84 1.74 7.50 -7.12
CA ALA A 84 2.04 6.10 -7.35
C ALA A 84 0.82 5.25 -6.97
N SER A 85 0.52 4.21 -7.75
CA SER A 85 -0.62 3.34 -7.44
C SER A 85 -0.37 2.55 -6.15
N PHE A 86 -1.45 2.04 -5.57
CA PHE A 86 -1.41 1.21 -4.36
C PHE A 86 -0.40 0.06 -4.46
N ASP A 87 -0.39 -0.66 -5.60
CA ASP A 87 0.41 -1.87 -5.81
C ASP A 87 1.92 -1.63 -5.83
N VAL A 88 2.35 -0.43 -6.23
CA VAL A 88 3.78 -0.06 -6.32
C VAL A 88 4.21 0.84 -5.16
N SER A 89 3.31 1.22 -4.27
CA SER A 89 3.63 2.07 -3.11
C SER A 89 4.11 1.25 -1.92
N VAL A 90 5.26 1.63 -1.37
CA VAL A 90 5.90 1.00 -0.20
C VAL A 90 6.06 2.01 0.92
N PHE A 91 5.38 1.80 2.05
CA PHE A 91 5.47 2.69 3.21
C PHE A 91 6.74 2.42 4.03
N VAL A 92 7.57 3.44 4.23
CA VAL A 92 8.78 3.37 5.05
C VAL A 92 8.45 3.88 6.46
N MET A 93 8.46 2.98 7.43
CA MET A 93 8.22 3.28 8.84
C MET A 93 9.56 3.44 9.56
N THR A 94 9.75 4.57 10.23
CA THR A 94 11.03 4.91 10.86
C THR A 94 10.86 5.98 11.94
N LYS A 95 11.91 6.23 12.72
CA LYS A 95 11.96 7.38 13.64
C LYS A 95 12.14 8.66 12.83
N PHE A 96 11.81 9.82 13.43
CA PHE A 96 11.91 11.11 12.77
C PHE A 96 13.21 11.82 13.14
N PRO A 97 14.24 11.85 12.27
CA PRO A 97 15.42 12.66 12.49
C PRO A 97 15.11 14.16 12.32
N ALA A 98 15.90 15.00 12.96
CA ALA A 98 15.89 16.44 12.74
C ALA A 98 16.17 16.75 11.26
N THR A 99 15.34 17.60 10.66
CA THR A 99 15.46 17.98 9.25
C THR A 99 16.22 19.28 9.04
N ASP A 100 16.29 20.14 10.07
CA ASP A 100 17.08 21.36 10.03
C ASP A 100 18.58 21.03 10.13
N PRO A 101 19.41 21.39 9.12
CA PRO A 101 20.85 21.13 9.15
C PRO A 101 21.56 21.74 10.37
N THR A 102 21.01 22.79 10.98
CA THR A 102 21.59 23.46 12.14
C THR A 102 21.34 22.71 13.45
N GLU A 103 20.35 21.82 13.48
CA GLU A 103 19.98 21.00 14.65
C GLU A 103 20.39 19.53 14.50
N GLN A 104 20.86 19.14 13.31
CA GLN A 104 21.23 17.75 13.01
C GLN A 104 22.49 17.26 13.74
N THR A 105 22.28 16.24 14.56
CA THR A 105 23.35 15.44 15.17
C THR A 105 23.94 14.43 14.19
N ASP A 106 25.03 13.76 14.58
CA ASP A 106 25.60 12.66 13.78
C ASP A 106 24.63 11.47 13.67
N LEU A 107 23.81 11.24 14.71
CA LEU A 107 22.78 10.20 14.70
C LEU A 107 21.66 10.54 13.70
N ASP A 108 21.25 11.81 13.60
CA ASP A 108 20.29 12.25 12.58
C ASP A 108 20.81 11.96 11.18
N ARG A 109 22.06 12.34 10.91
CA ARG A 109 22.68 12.11 9.59
C ARG A 109 22.75 10.63 9.26
N GLN A 110 23.07 9.78 10.24
CA GLN A 110 23.14 8.35 10.03
C GLN A 110 21.76 7.73 9.80
N LEU A 111 20.73 8.13 10.56
CA LEU A 111 19.36 7.68 10.32
C LEU A 111 18.85 8.15 8.95
N ILE A 112 19.11 9.40 8.56
CA ILE A 112 18.78 9.93 7.23
C ILE A 112 19.48 9.11 6.13
N ARG A 113 20.75 8.72 6.32
CA ARG A 113 21.49 7.86 5.38
C ARG A 113 20.81 6.50 5.23
N ILE A 114 20.40 5.87 6.33
CA ILE A 114 19.66 4.59 6.34
C ILE A 114 18.33 4.73 5.59
N ILE A 115 17.54 5.75 5.90
CA ILE A 115 16.25 6.01 5.22
C ILE A 115 16.46 6.19 3.72
N LYS A 116 17.47 6.96 3.31
CA LYS A 116 17.80 7.16 1.89
C LYS A 116 18.23 5.86 1.21
N ALA A 117 19.01 5.01 1.88
CA ALA A 117 19.39 3.70 1.36
C ALA A 117 18.16 2.81 1.12
N VAL A 118 17.22 2.78 2.07
CA VAL A 118 15.93 2.07 1.91
C VAL A 118 15.15 2.60 0.71
N GLN A 119 14.97 3.92 0.63
CA GLN A 119 14.24 4.55 -0.47
C GLN A 119 14.90 4.28 -1.84
N ALA A 120 16.24 4.33 -1.91
CA ALA A 120 16.98 4.05 -3.14
C ALA A 120 16.82 2.60 -3.60
N ALA A 121 16.92 1.64 -2.68
CA ALA A 121 16.74 0.22 -2.98
C ALA A 121 15.31 -0.10 -3.44
N ILE A 122 14.29 0.48 -2.79
CA ILE A 122 12.88 0.35 -3.21
C ILE A 122 12.70 0.86 -4.65
N ARG A 123 13.23 2.06 -4.95
CA ARG A 123 13.15 2.67 -6.29
C ARG A 123 13.89 1.85 -7.35
N ALA A 124 15.03 1.23 -6.99
CA ALA A 124 15.77 0.34 -7.88
C ALA A 124 14.95 -0.91 -8.28
N CYS A 125 13.96 -1.31 -7.49
CA CYS A 125 13.01 -2.39 -7.79
C CYS A 125 11.74 -1.90 -8.52
N HIS A 126 11.71 -0.66 -9.03
CA HIS A 126 10.55 -0.06 -9.68
C HIS A 126 9.31 0.16 -8.77
N PHE A 127 9.55 0.30 -7.46
CA PHE A 127 8.54 0.69 -6.48
C PHE A 127 8.72 2.15 -6.05
N GLU A 128 7.67 2.76 -5.50
CA GLU A 128 7.72 4.10 -4.92
C GLU A 128 7.80 4.03 -3.40
N ALA A 129 8.91 4.52 -2.84
CA ALA A 129 9.08 4.63 -1.40
C ALA A 129 8.31 5.85 -0.86
N ARG A 130 7.48 5.63 0.15
CA ARG A 130 6.59 6.63 0.74
C ARG A 130 6.95 6.83 2.21
N LEU A 131 7.26 8.05 2.62
CA LEU A 131 7.56 8.40 4.00
C LEU A 131 6.45 9.33 4.53
N ALA A 132 6.04 9.16 5.79
CA ALA A 132 4.97 9.97 6.37
C ALA A 132 5.26 11.49 6.35
N SER A 133 6.54 11.88 6.30
CA SER A 133 6.99 13.26 6.21
C SER A 133 7.03 13.83 4.78
N ASP A 134 6.85 13.01 3.73
CA ASP A 134 6.94 13.46 2.33
C ASP A 134 5.87 14.52 2.02
N ARG A 135 4.64 14.29 2.51
CA ARG A 135 3.51 15.18 2.27
C ARG A 135 2.48 15.09 3.39
N HIS A 136 1.92 16.24 3.73
CA HIS A 136 0.82 16.38 4.68
C HIS A 136 -0.49 16.51 3.91
N PHE A 137 -1.29 15.44 3.89
CA PHE A 137 -2.61 15.43 3.27
C PHE A 137 -3.71 15.87 4.25
N HIS A 138 -3.42 15.78 5.55
CA HIS A 138 -4.36 16.09 6.62
C HIS A 138 -3.69 16.94 7.71
N PRO A 139 -4.41 17.88 8.36
CA PRO A 139 -3.89 18.65 9.50
C PRO A 139 -3.64 17.78 10.74
N MET A 140 -4.39 16.69 10.91
CA MET A 140 -4.17 15.74 11.99
C MET A 140 -3.11 14.71 11.59
N LEU A 141 -2.04 14.59 12.39
CA LEU A 141 -0.91 13.69 12.13
C LEU A 141 -1.35 12.24 11.93
N TRP A 142 -2.22 11.75 12.81
CA TRP A 142 -2.71 10.36 12.73
C TRP A 142 -3.44 10.09 11.42
N ASP A 143 -4.27 11.02 10.95
CA ASP A 143 -4.97 10.88 9.67
C ASP A 143 -4.01 10.86 8.49
N ASN A 144 -2.91 11.61 8.59
CA ASN A 144 -1.86 11.56 7.59
C ASN A 144 -1.21 10.18 7.58
N VAL A 145 -0.77 9.66 8.74
CA VAL A 145 -0.17 8.33 8.87
C VAL A 145 -1.12 7.23 8.40
N GLU A 146 -2.39 7.28 8.81
CA GLU A 146 -3.44 6.33 8.40
C GLU A 146 -3.60 6.32 6.87
N LEU A 147 -3.39 7.45 6.20
CA LEU A 147 -3.44 7.53 4.76
C LEU A 147 -2.23 6.86 4.07
N TYR A 148 -1.02 6.94 4.62
CA TYR A 148 0.12 6.14 4.14
C TYR A 148 -0.09 4.66 4.40
N LEU A 149 -0.58 4.32 5.60
CA LEU A 149 -0.94 2.97 5.99
C LEU A 149 -1.98 2.38 5.05
N LEU A 150 -3.02 3.14 4.67
CA LEU A 150 -4.05 2.70 3.72
C LEU A 150 -3.55 2.69 2.28
N GLY A 151 -2.74 3.66 1.89
CA GLY A 151 -2.32 3.93 0.53
C GLY A 151 -1.24 3.01 -0.03
N CYS A 152 -0.52 2.26 0.81
CA CYS A 152 0.61 1.43 0.38
C CYS A 152 0.35 -0.07 0.54
N LYS A 153 0.51 -0.86 -0.53
CA LYS A 153 0.35 -2.32 -0.46
C LYS A 153 1.36 -3.01 0.44
N ARG A 154 2.58 -2.46 0.50
CA ARG A 154 3.70 -3.03 1.24
C ARG A 154 4.35 -2.01 2.17
N GLY A 155 5.11 -2.48 3.14
CA GLY A 155 5.87 -1.63 4.05
C GLY A 155 7.29 -2.12 4.34
N VAL A 156 8.16 -1.21 4.75
CA VAL A 156 9.46 -1.52 5.34
C VAL A 156 9.51 -0.86 6.72
N ALA A 157 9.63 -1.68 7.76
CA ALA A 157 9.82 -1.20 9.12
C ALA A 157 11.31 -1.19 9.45
N ILE A 158 11.88 0.00 9.65
CA ILE A 158 13.26 0.18 10.07
C ILE A 158 13.29 0.10 11.60
N VAL A 159 13.89 -0.96 12.13
CA VAL A 159 13.92 -1.25 13.56
C VAL A 159 15.34 -1.15 14.08
N GLU A 160 15.56 -0.17 14.93
CA GLU A 160 16.87 0.18 15.46
C GLU A 160 16.71 0.87 16.83
N ASP A 161 17.76 0.87 17.64
CA ASP A 161 17.82 1.56 18.93
C ASP A 161 19.09 2.41 19.10
N LYS A 162 19.78 2.70 18.00
CA LYS A 162 21.01 3.52 17.98
C LYS A 162 20.67 5.01 17.97
N TYR A 163 19.63 5.43 17.25
CA TYR A 163 19.16 6.81 17.20
C TYR A 163 18.53 7.23 18.53
N LEU A 164 17.66 6.37 19.07
CA LEU A 164 17.07 6.48 20.41
C LEU A 164 17.03 5.08 21.01
N PRO A 165 17.48 4.88 22.27
CA PRO A 165 17.63 3.58 22.91
C PRO A 165 16.29 2.98 23.35
N GLU A 166 15.40 2.79 22.38
CA GLU A 166 14.05 2.29 22.56
C GLU A 166 13.55 1.56 21.31
N PHE A 167 12.58 0.67 21.54
CA PHE A 167 11.71 0.16 20.49
C PHE A 167 10.61 1.18 20.19
N ASN A 168 10.63 1.78 19.00
CA ASN A 168 9.73 2.88 18.67
C ASN A 168 8.26 2.39 18.64
N PRO A 169 7.37 2.95 19.51
CA PRO A 169 5.97 2.55 19.55
C PRO A 169 5.20 2.89 18.27
N ASN A 170 5.57 3.96 17.56
CA ASN A 170 4.93 4.32 16.29
C ASN A 170 5.26 3.31 15.20
N VAL A 171 6.53 2.94 15.06
CA VAL A 171 6.96 1.91 14.08
C VAL A 171 6.28 0.58 14.40
N ALA A 172 6.21 0.20 15.68
CA ALA A 172 5.52 -1.02 16.10
C ALA A 172 4.02 -1.01 15.77
N MET A 173 3.34 0.12 16.02
CA MET A 173 1.92 0.29 15.71
C MET A 173 1.66 0.26 14.20
N GLU A 174 2.45 0.99 13.41
CA GLU A 174 2.33 1.04 11.95
C GLU A 174 2.57 -0.34 11.33
N TRP A 175 3.63 -1.03 11.77
CA TRP A 175 3.94 -2.40 11.36
C TRP A 175 2.79 -3.35 11.72
N GLY A 176 2.33 -3.32 12.98
CA GLY A 176 1.24 -4.16 13.46
C GLY A 176 -0.07 -3.92 12.72
N TRP A 177 -0.38 -2.66 12.42
CA TRP A 177 -1.55 -2.27 11.63
C TRP A 177 -1.48 -2.84 10.21
N MET A 178 -0.35 -2.64 9.51
CA MET A 178 -0.19 -3.15 8.15
C MET A 178 -0.31 -4.68 8.11
N ARG A 179 0.31 -5.38 9.06
CA ARG A 179 0.21 -6.83 9.20
C ARG A 179 -1.21 -7.29 9.51
N GLY A 180 -1.91 -6.61 10.42
CA GLY A 180 -3.32 -6.87 10.74
C GLY A 180 -4.26 -6.68 9.55
N MET A 181 -3.89 -5.79 8.63
CA MET A 181 -4.56 -5.56 7.35
C MET A 181 -4.13 -6.52 6.23
N GLY A 182 -3.36 -7.57 6.54
CA GLY A 182 -2.89 -8.57 5.57
C GLY A 182 -1.81 -8.07 4.62
N ARG A 183 -1.12 -6.99 4.95
CA ARG A 183 -0.08 -6.38 4.10
C ARG A 183 1.28 -7.03 4.32
N GLU A 184 2.09 -7.03 3.27
CA GLU A 184 3.47 -7.49 3.32
C GLU A 184 4.35 -6.40 3.92
N VAL A 185 5.11 -6.74 4.96
CA VAL A 185 6.01 -5.79 5.62
C VAL A 185 7.36 -6.46 5.83
N LEU A 186 8.41 -5.85 5.26
CA LEU A 186 9.78 -6.22 5.57
C LEU A 186 10.14 -5.67 6.95
N TYR A 187 10.52 -6.56 7.86
CA TYR A 187 11.04 -6.19 9.17
C TYR A 187 12.57 -6.09 9.07
N LEU A 188 13.07 -4.86 8.93
CA LEU A 188 14.48 -4.57 8.66
C LEU A 188 15.14 -4.11 9.96
N VAL A 189 15.94 -4.99 10.57
CA VAL A 189 16.43 -4.85 11.95
C VAL A 189 17.93 -4.52 11.96
N GLU A 190 18.31 -3.56 12.79
CA GLU A 190 19.72 -3.23 13.01
C GLU A 190 20.43 -4.42 13.68
N GLN A 191 21.64 -4.74 13.24
CA GLN A 191 22.37 -5.95 13.65
C GLN A 191 22.53 -6.07 15.16
N ASP A 192 22.81 -4.97 15.85
CA ASP A 192 23.06 -4.92 17.29
C ASP A 192 21.84 -4.52 18.11
N PHE A 193 20.64 -4.50 17.53
CA PHE A 193 19.40 -4.08 18.22
C PHE A 193 19.20 -4.85 19.54
N GLN A 194 19.12 -4.13 20.66
CA GLN A 194 18.99 -4.71 22.01
C GLN A 194 17.59 -4.54 22.60
N SER A 195 16.79 -3.64 22.05
CA SER A 195 15.47 -3.28 22.60
C SER A 195 14.36 -4.25 22.18
N GLU A 196 14.67 -5.54 21.97
CA GLU A 196 13.72 -6.56 21.54
C GLU A 196 12.59 -6.79 22.56
N ARG A 197 11.41 -7.12 22.05
CA ARG A 197 10.24 -7.55 22.84
C ARG A 197 9.93 -9.01 22.50
N ALA A 198 9.46 -9.78 23.48
CA ALA A 198 9.12 -11.19 23.31
C ALA A 198 8.13 -11.44 22.14
N ASP A 199 7.23 -10.49 21.89
CA ASP A 199 6.24 -10.58 20.81
C ASP A 199 6.85 -10.37 19.41
N THR A 200 8.11 -9.91 19.34
CA THR A 200 8.84 -9.65 18.08
C THR A 200 9.92 -10.69 17.75
N SER A 201 10.29 -11.52 18.74
CA SER A 201 11.25 -12.62 18.56
C SER A 201 10.57 -13.79 17.84
N GLY A 202 10.61 -13.79 16.51
CA GLY A 202 10.02 -14.86 15.70
C GLY A 202 9.64 -14.47 14.27
N PHE A 203 9.70 -13.18 13.92
CA PHE A 203 9.45 -12.74 12.55
C PHE A 203 10.64 -12.99 11.64
N LEU A 204 10.36 -13.43 10.41
CA LEU A 204 11.34 -13.39 9.32
C LEU A 204 11.77 -11.94 9.16
N SER A 205 13.03 -11.68 9.48
CA SER A 205 13.64 -10.35 9.48
C SER A 205 14.92 -10.38 8.70
N GLU A 206 15.19 -9.27 8.02
CA GLU A 206 16.48 -9.01 7.40
C GLU A 206 17.27 -8.07 8.30
N ARG A 207 18.60 -8.24 8.33
CA ARG A 207 19.46 -7.42 9.19
C ARG A 207 20.33 -6.47 8.38
N PHE A 208 20.60 -5.29 8.95
CA PHE A 208 21.51 -4.30 8.37
C PHE A 208 22.48 -3.71 9.39
N SER A 209 23.67 -3.33 8.95
CA SER A 209 24.63 -2.60 9.79
C SER A 209 24.23 -1.14 9.96
N TRP A 210 24.24 -0.63 11.19
CA TRP A 210 24.07 0.81 11.44
C TRP A 210 25.12 1.67 10.73
N ASN A 211 26.39 1.23 10.67
CA ASN A 211 27.51 2.03 10.18
C ASN A 211 27.73 1.94 8.66
N ASP A 212 27.42 0.78 8.08
CA ASP A 212 27.53 0.52 6.64
C ASP A 212 26.25 -0.14 6.08
N PRO A 213 25.13 0.61 6.06
CA PRO A 213 23.81 0.04 5.80
C PRO A 213 23.57 -0.36 4.34
N GLU A 214 24.20 0.29 3.37
CA GLU A 214 23.75 0.28 1.97
C GLU A 214 23.71 -1.12 1.35
N ALA A 215 24.77 -1.91 1.50
CA ALA A 215 24.87 -3.23 0.88
C ALA A 215 23.87 -4.23 1.48
N ASP A 216 23.67 -4.17 2.80
CA ASP A 216 22.72 -5.04 3.50
C ASP A 216 21.28 -4.68 3.15
N ILE A 217 20.95 -3.39 3.16
CA ILE A 217 19.61 -2.89 2.83
C ILE A 217 19.25 -3.19 1.39
N ASP A 218 20.17 -2.96 0.44
CA ASP A 218 19.95 -3.25 -0.98
C ASP A 218 19.66 -4.74 -1.21
N ARG A 219 20.46 -5.62 -0.60
CA ARG A 219 20.26 -7.08 -0.67
C ARG A 219 18.91 -7.49 -0.08
N ALA A 220 18.58 -7.00 1.11
CA ALA A 220 17.34 -7.32 1.82
C ALA A 220 16.10 -6.91 1.01
N ILE A 221 16.07 -5.67 0.53
CA ILE A 221 14.92 -5.12 -0.19
C ILE A 221 14.75 -5.79 -1.56
N LYS A 222 15.84 -6.03 -2.30
CA LYS A 222 15.77 -6.76 -3.57
C LYS A 222 15.32 -8.19 -3.39
N SER A 223 15.80 -8.87 -2.36
CA SER A 223 15.38 -10.24 -2.03
C SER A 223 13.89 -10.28 -1.71
N TRP A 224 13.37 -9.30 -0.97
CA TRP A 224 11.98 -9.27 -0.56
C TRP A 224 11.01 -8.82 -1.66
N LEU A 225 11.32 -7.78 -2.42
CA LEU A 225 10.42 -7.23 -3.45
C LEU A 225 10.36 -8.06 -4.74
N ASN A 226 11.36 -8.92 -4.99
CA ASN A 226 11.40 -9.77 -6.18
C ASN A 226 10.83 -11.19 -5.94
N GLN A 227 10.17 -11.43 -4.81
CA GLN A 227 9.49 -12.69 -4.49
C GLN A 227 8.13 -12.83 -5.20
#